data_AF-A0A2E0PQI5-F1
#
_entry.id   AF-A0A2E0PQI5-F1
#
_cell.length_a   1.000
_cell.length_b   1.000
_cell.length_c   1.000
_cell.angle_alpha   90.00
_cell.angle_beta   90.00
_cell.angle_gamma   90.00
#
_symmetry.space_group_name_H-M   'P 1'
#
loop_
_entity.id
_entity.type
_entity.pdbx_description
1 polymer ?
#
loop_
_entity_poly.entity_id
_entity_poly.type
_entity_poly.pdbx_seq_one_letter_code
_entity_poly.pdbx_strand_id
1 'polypeptide(L)'
;MAKKDTYLALLRRGIDETTAQILSDGGIKIGDLKKLDSDTLVNNYGIKKEVANSVLDAVKSGPRSSSRQRFLADVLSDDQKKVDKIDETRFKREQKDIYAELQEKKEQLRLARVEAFRNQKLVMNRLGKTIELIVKLENNLDDESKDEQRSKLRDQLETRGLEAARDHEMLELDGTPQDIVDFRRKIAPVLCLHACPHCGEEMDPRGSNIMDGTSDFSFICWDCEEEFHAPMAQVVEGRLDNGSRIKIDPKIKPMMPVVRPPSKHKSSSITDLMKRDLESAGASAEELEAALESSTLSGVLMSIDEWIDQTIAAKGYIQAQEDREEFIIATGAGATKFNKWMKKAGLVFNKQTGRWTRWEDR
;
A
#
# COMPACT_ATOMS: atom_id res chain seq x y z
N MET A 1 63.33 -3.79 25.68
CA MET A 1 62.45 -3.40 24.55
C MET A 1 62.84 -4.14 23.25
N ALA A 2 64.09 -4.06 22.79
CA ALA A 2 64.53 -4.68 21.53
C ALA A 2 64.23 -6.19 21.35
N LYS A 3 64.29 -7.01 22.41
CA LYS A 3 63.95 -8.46 22.33
C LYS A 3 62.48 -8.70 22.01
N LYS A 4 61.58 -7.99 22.70
CA LYS A 4 60.12 -8.08 22.49
C LYS A 4 59.70 -7.60 21.10
N ASP A 5 60.36 -6.55 20.60
CA ASP A 5 60.08 -5.99 19.28
C ASP A 5 60.52 -6.95 18.17
N THR A 6 61.67 -7.61 18.34
CA THR A 6 62.18 -8.60 17.40
C THR A 6 61.31 -9.85 17.40
N TYR A 7 60.94 -10.36 18.57
CA TYR A 7 60.04 -11.50 18.74
C TYR A 7 58.70 -11.28 18.01
N LEU A 8 58.01 -10.17 18.33
CA LEU A 8 56.72 -9.84 17.73
C LEU A 8 56.81 -9.64 16.21
N ALA A 9 57.93 -9.11 15.71
CA ALA A 9 58.13 -8.89 14.29
C ALA A 9 58.42 -10.17 13.50
N LEU A 10 59.04 -11.19 14.12
CA LEU A 10 59.25 -12.51 13.52
C LEU A 10 57.92 -13.29 13.48
N LEU A 11 57.12 -13.23 14.55
CA LEU A 11 55.76 -13.80 14.56
C LEU A 11 54.85 -13.19 13.50
N ARG A 12 54.90 -11.86 13.32
CA ARG A 12 54.14 -11.16 12.26
C ARG A 12 54.56 -11.55 10.84
N ARG A 13 55.71 -12.22 10.67
CA ARG A 13 56.20 -12.75 9.40
C ARG A 13 55.90 -14.24 9.22
N GLY A 14 55.21 -14.87 10.18
CA GLY A 14 54.80 -16.27 10.12
C GLY A 14 55.90 -17.27 10.52
N ILE A 15 56.90 -16.83 11.28
CA ILE A 15 57.93 -17.71 11.85
C ILE A 15 57.36 -18.32 13.14
N ASP A 16 57.67 -19.59 13.39
CA ASP A 16 57.24 -20.33 14.57
C ASP A 16 57.73 -19.71 15.88
N GLU A 17 56.95 -19.87 16.95
CA GLU A 17 57.21 -19.26 18.25
C GLU A 17 58.56 -19.68 18.85
N THR A 18 58.94 -20.95 18.66
CA THR A 18 60.20 -21.50 19.18
C THR A 18 61.41 -20.86 18.51
N THR A 19 61.41 -20.73 17.17
CA THR A 19 62.51 -20.10 16.43
C THR A 19 62.53 -18.59 16.62
N ALA A 20 61.35 -17.95 16.71
CA ALA A 20 61.24 -16.53 17.04
C ALA A 20 61.80 -16.21 18.43
N GLN A 21 61.54 -17.09 19.42
CA GLN A 21 62.05 -16.94 20.78
C GLN A 21 63.57 -17.06 20.81
N ILE A 22 64.15 -18.11 20.20
CA ILE A 22 65.60 -18.34 20.13
C ILE A 22 66.33 -17.15 19.50
N LEU A 23 65.83 -16.64 18.37
CA LEU A 23 66.44 -15.51 17.66
C LEU A 23 66.30 -14.18 18.43
N SER A 24 65.16 -13.99 19.13
CA SER A 24 64.92 -12.81 19.95
C SER A 24 65.76 -12.81 21.25
N ASP A 25 65.97 -13.98 21.83
CA ASP A 25 66.78 -14.17 23.04
C ASP A 25 68.27 -14.00 22.72
N GLY A 26 68.68 -14.43 21.53
CA GLY A 26 69.98 -14.14 20.90
C GLY A 26 70.23 -12.65 20.60
N GLY A 27 69.23 -11.78 20.78
CA GLY A 27 69.38 -10.33 20.69
C GLY A 27 69.59 -9.79 19.27
N ILE A 28 69.34 -10.60 18.24
CA ILE A 28 69.51 -10.20 16.85
C ILE A 28 68.38 -9.26 16.44
N LYS A 29 68.68 -8.14 15.79
CA LYS A 29 67.65 -7.26 15.21
C LYS A 29 67.27 -7.75 13.81
N ILE A 30 66.01 -7.51 13.42
CA ILE A 30 65.48 -7.90 12.08
C ILE A 30 66.33 -7.32 10.93
N GLY A 31 66.89 -6.12 11.11
CA GLY A 31 67.76 -5.49 10.12
C GLY A 31 69.11 -6.21 9.95
N ASP A 32 69.59 -6.87 10.99
CA ASP A 32 70.85 -7.62 10.98
C ASP A 32 70.62 -9.05 10.48
N LEU A 33 69.45 -9.64 10.76
CA LEU A 33 68.99 -10.91 10.19
C LEU A 33 68.97 -10.91 8.65
N LYS A 34 68.80 -9.76 8.00
CA LYS A 34 68.86 -9.64 6.53
C LYS A 34 70.27 -9.80 5.95
N LYS A 35 71.30 -9.62 6.78
CA LYS A 35 72.72 -9.63 6.38
C LYS A 35 73.44 -10.93 6.75
N LEU A 36 72.75 -11.84 7.45
CA LEU A 36 73.29 -13.12 7.90
C LEU A 36 73.02 -14.22 6.87
N ASP A 37 73.97 -15.14 6.75
CA ASP A 37 73.86 -16.31 5.88
C ASP A 37 73.29 -17.52 6.64
N SER A 38 72.66 -18.45 5.91
CA SER A 38 72.03 -19.64 6.49
C SER A 38 72.97 -20.44 7.41
N ASP A 39 74.24 -20.57 7.04
CA ASP A 39 75.25 -21.30 7.82
C ASP A 39 75.62 -20.59 9.14
N THR A 40 75.52 -19.25 9.19
CA THR A 40 75.73 -18.49 10.44
C THR A 40 74.57 -18.64 11.43
N LEU A 41 73.34 -18.82 10.94
CA LEU A 41 72.16 -19.08 11.78
C LEU A 41 72.14 -20.50 12.33
N VAL A 42 72.63 -21.47 11.56
CA VAL A 42 72.80 -22.86 11.99
C VAL A 42 73.87 -22.97 13.08
N ASN A 43 75.05 -22.38 12.84
CA ASN A 43 76.20 -22.54 13.73
C ASN A 43 76.06 -21.77 15.06
N ASN A 44 75.45 -20.59 15.05
CA ASN A 44 75.39 -19.74 16.24
C ASN A 44 74.10 -19.92 17.05
N TYR A 45 73.00 -20.36 16.41
CA TYR A 45 71.68 -20.44 17.05
C TYR A 45 71.06 -21.84 16.99
N GLY A 46 71.77 -22.84 16.46
CA GLY A 46 71.32 -24.24 16.46
C GLY A 46 70.09 -24.51 15.60
N ILE A 47 69.77 -23.60 14.67
CA ILE A 47 68.58 -23.70 13.83
C ILE A 47 68.85 -24.68 12.68
N LYS A 48 67.90 -25.57 12.37
CA LYS A 48 68.03 -26.47 11.21
C LYS A 48 68.14 -25.67 9.91
N LYS A 49 68.99 -26.11 8.98
CA LYS A 49 69.30 -25.39 7.73
C LYS A 49 68.06 -25.01 6.90
N GLU A 50 67.05 -25.89 6.87
CA GLU A 50 65.77 -25.65 6.19
C GLU A 50 64.97 -24.51 6.84
N VAL A 51 64.95 -24.47 8.18
CA VAL A 51 64.27 -23.42 8.96
C VAL A 51 65.02 -22.10 8.84
N ALA A 52 66.36 -22.12 8.86
CA ALA A 52 67.18 -20.92 8.64
C ALA A 52 66.91 -20.28 7.26
N ASN A 53 66.79 -21.10 6.21
CA ASN A 53 66.43 -20.62 4.87
C ASN A 53 65.02 -20.02 4.83
N SER A 54 64.05 -20.67 5.48
CA SER A 54 62.67 -20.17 5.59
C SER A 54 62.57 -18.85 6.35
N VAL A 55 63.34 -18.70 7.44
CA VAL A 55 63.42 -17.44 8.21
C VAL A 55 64.01 -16.32 7.37
N LEU A 56 65.10 -16.57 6.63
CA LEU A 56 65.71 -15.57 5.76
C LEU A 56 64.76 -15.16 4.62
N ASP A 57 64.03 -16.12 4.04
CA ASP A 57 63.04 -15.86 2.99
C ASP A 57 61.86 -15.02 3.54
N ALA A 58 61.31 -15.38 4.71
CA ALA A 58 60.24 -14.65 5.37
C ALA A 58 60.64 -13.22 5.79
N VAL A 59 61.90 -13.01 6.20
CA VAL A 59 62.44 -11.69 6.55
C VAL A 59 62.69 -10.83 5.30
N LYS A 60 63.07 -11.44 4.17
CA LYS A 60 63.23 -10.78 2.87
C LYS A 60 61.88 -10.45 2.21
N SER A 61 60.89 -11.34 2.31
CA SER A 61 59.55 -11.18 1.71
C SER A 61 58.66 -10.15 2.41
N GLY A 62 59.05 -9.65 3.58
CA GLY A 62 58.28 -8.67 4.36
C GLY A 62 57.06 -9.27 5.09
N PRO A 63 56.34 -8.46 5.90
CA PRO A 63 55.18 -8.94 6.65
C PRO A 63 54.08 -9.43 5.69
N ARG A 64 53.75 -10.72 5.73
CA ARG A 64 52.62 -11.27 4.98
C ARG A 64 51.30 -10.70 5.52
N SER A 65 50.36 -10.39 4.63
CA SER A 65 49.09 -9.71 4.90
C SER A 65 48.13 -10.53 5.78
N SER A 66 48.42 -10.56 7.08
CA SER A 66 47.58 -11.08 8.18
C SER A 66 46.31 -10.24 8.43
N SER A 67 45.97 -9.29 7.56
CA SER A 67 44.72 -8.53 7.65
C SER A 67 43.50 -9.39 7.31
N ARG A 68 43.62 -10.31 6.34
CA ARG A 68 42.49 -11.15 5.90
C ARG A 68 42.12 -12.24 6.90
N GLN A 69 43.10 -12.81 7.58
CA GLN A 69 42.88 -13.83 8.62
C GLN A 69 42.38 -13.21 9.94
N ARG A 70 42.81 -11.98 10.28
CA ARG A 70 42.24 -11.25 11.42
C ARG A 70 40.80 -10.84 11.17
N PHE A 71 40.51 -10.32 9.97
CA PHE A 71 39.14 -9.99 9.57
C PHE A 71 38.23 -11.23 9.59
N LEU A 72 38.69 -12.36 9.06
CA LEU A 72 37.94 -13.62 9.13
C LEU A 72 37.78 -14.13 10.57
N ALA A 73 38.79 -14.00 11.42
CA ALA A 73 38.66 -14.38 12.83
C ALA A 73 37.69 -13.49 13.61
N ASP A 74 37.68 -12.17 13.35
CA ASP A 74 36.81 -11.18 13.99
C ASP A 74 35.35 -11.29 13.52
N VAL A 75 35.14 -11.74 12.27
CA VAL A 75 33.80 -12.01 11.69
C VAL A 75 33.28 -13.40 12.09
N LEU A 76 34.15 -14.38 12.32
CA LEU A 76 33.78 -15.76 12.69
C LEU A 76 33.73 -15.99 14.21
N SER A 77 34.27 -15.10 15.03
CA SER A 77 34.07 -15.13 16.47
C SER A 77 32.71 -14.56 16.83
N ASP A 78 31.79 -15.41 17.28
CA ASP A 78 30.46 -15.08 17.86
C ASP A 78 30.54 -14.24 19.16
N ASP A 79 31.64 -13.53 19.41
CA ASP A 79 31.78 -12.61 20.52
C ASP A 79 31.03 -11.32 20.18
N GLN A 80 29.70 -11.34 20.35
CA GLN A 80 28.96 -10.11 20.57
C GLN A 80 29.61 -9.40 21.75
N LYS A 81 30.41 -8.36 21.47
CA LYS A 81 30.89 -7.43 22.49
C LYS A 81 29.67 -7.03 23.31
N LYS A 82 29.68 -7.34 24.61
CA LYS A 82 28.67 -6.85 25.56
C LYS A 82 28.66 -5.34 25.43
N VAL A 83 27.64 -4.82 24.74
CA VAL A 83 27.40 -3.39 24.66
C VAL A 83 27.12 -2.93 26.09
N ASP A 84 27.79 -1.87 26.54
CA ASP A 84 27.56 -1.36 27.88
C ASP A 84 26.08 -1.00 28.02
N LYS A 85 25.46 -1.39 29.14
CA LYS A 85 24.01 -1.19 29.38
C LYS A 85 23.58 0.28 29.23
N ILE A 86 24.52 1.20 29.43
CA ILE A 86 24.36 2.64 29.22
C ILE A 86 24.21 2.97 27.72
N ASP A 87 25.08 2.42 26.87
CA ASP A 87 25.05 2.66 25.43
C ASP A 87 23.80 2.03 24.79
N GLU A 88 23.36 0.86 25.24
CA GLU A 88 22.07 0.29 24.81
C GLU A 88 20.89 1.19 25.20
N THR A 89 20.90 1.75 26.41
CA THR A 89 19.82 2.65 26.84
C THR A 89 19.83 3.98 26.11
N ARG A 90 21.01 4.50 25.76
CA ARG A 90 21.17 5.71 24.95
C ARG A 90 20.69 5.47 23.53
N PHE A 91 21.10 4.36 22.91
CA PHE A 91 20.66 3.97 21.57
C PHE A 91 19.13 3.77 21.52
N LYS A 92 18.53 3.16 22.54
CA LYS A 92 17.07 3.04 22.67
C LYS A 92 16.34 4.39 22.79
N ARG A 93 16.98 5.40 23.39
CA ARG A 93 16.42 6.77 23.44
C ARG A 93 16.52 7.45 22.09
N GLU A 94 17.69 7.38 21.46
CA GLU A 94 17.90 7.92 20.11
C GLU A 94 16.93 7.28 19.10
N GLN A 95 16.68 5.97 19.18
CA GLN A 95 15.67 5.30 18.37
C GLN A 95 14.25 5.81 18.63
N LYS A 96 13.89 6.09 19.89
CA LYS A 96 12.58 6.65 20.25
C LYS A 96 12.42 8.08 19.74
N ASP A 97 13.46 8.89 19.86
CA ASP A 97 13.45 10.28 19.38
C ASP A 97 13.33 10.32 17.85
N ILE A 98 14.09 9.49 17.14
CA ILE A 98 13.97 9.33 15.67
C ILE A 98 12.57 8.83 15.30
N TYR A 99 12.01 7.87 16.03
CA TYR A 99 10.67 7.36 15.78
C TYR A 99 9.61 8.46 15.96
N ALA A 100 9.73 9.29 17.00
CA ALA A 100 8.84 10.41 17.24
C ALA A 100 8.93 11.47 16.13
N GLU A 101 10.13 11.84 15.69
CA GLU A 101 10.33 12.75 14.55
C GLU A 101 9.73 12.20 13.25
N LEU A 102 9.89 10.90 13.00
CA LEU A 102 9.29 10.24 11.84
C LEU A 102 7.76 10.23 11.91
N GLN A 103 7.18 10.02 13.10
CA GLN A 103 5.73 10.13 13.30
C GLN A 103 5.24 11.55 13.04
N GLU A 104 5.91 12.57 13.56
CA GLU A 104 5.53 13.97 13.34
C GLU A 104 5.58 14.35 11.86
N LYS A 105 6.66 13.98 11.15
CA LYS A 105 6.77 14.22 9.69
C LYS A 105 5.70 13.47 8.90
N LYS A 106 5.35 12.24 9.33
CA LYS A 106 4.27 11.45 8.71
C LYS A 106 2.92 12.14 8.90
N GLU A 107 2.64 12.71 10.07
CA GLU A 107 1.42 13.47 10.33
C GLU A 107 1.37 14.77 9.53
N GLN A 108 2.48 15.52 9.45
CA GLN A 108 2.59 16.71 8.61
C GLN A 108 2.29 16.40 7.13
N LEU A 109 2.87 15.30 6.59
CA LEU A 109 2.58 14.85 5.23
C LEU A 109 1.11 14.44 5.06
N ARG A 110 0.50 13.82 6.06
CA ARG A 110 -0.92 13.47 6.04
C ARG A 110 -1.80 14.72 6.00
N LEU A 111 -1.52 15.71 6.83
CA LEU A 111 -2.25 16.98 6.87
C LEU A 111 -2.11 17.72 5.54
N ALA A 112 -0.89 17.86 5.03
CA ALA A 112 -0.63 18.49 3.73
C ALA A 112 -1.38 17.79 2.58
N ARG A 113 -1.40 16.45 2.59
CA ARG A 113 -2.16 15.67 1.60
C ARG A 113 -3.67 15.92 1.71
N VAL A 114 -4.23 15.93 2.93
CA VAL A 114 -5.65 16.22 3.16
C VAL A 114 -6.01 17.64 2.73
N GLU A 115 -5.16 18.62 3.00
CA GLU A 115 -5.35 20.01 2.56
C GLU A 115 -5.29 20.14 1.03
N ALA A 116 -4.33 19.49 0.39
CA ALA A 116 -4.25 19.42 -1.08
C ALA A 116 -5.54 18.83 -1.68
N PHE A 117 -6.05 17.73 -1.12
CA PHE A 117 -7.33 17.14 -1.54
C PHE A 117 -8.52 18.08 -1.31
N ARG A 118 -8.55 18.83 -0.20
CA ARG A 118 -9.60 19.82 0.07
C ARG A 118 -9.57 20.94 -0.97
N ASN A 119 -8.38 21.44 -1.31
CA ASN A 119 -8.21 22.49 -2.31
C ASN A 119 -8.64 21.98 -3.70
N GLN A 120 -8.18 20.81 -4.12
CA GLN A 120 -8.60 20.18 -5.38
C GLN A 120 -10.13 19.99 -5.42
N LYS A 121 -10.76 19.53 -4.33
CA LYS A 121 -12.22 19.39 -4.27
C LYS A 121 -12.96 20.72 -4.46
N LEU A 122 -12.45 21.81 -3.89
CA LEU A 122 -13.04 23.14 -4.07
C LEU A 122 -12.94 23.61 -5.53
N VAL A 123 -11.79 23.40 -6.17
CA VAL A 123 -11.57 23.72 -7.60
C VAL A 123 -12.48 22.87 -8.47
N MET A 124 -12.60 21.57 -8.20
CA MET A 124 -13.49 20.66 -8.93
C MET A 124 -14.97 21.07 -8.84
N ASN A 125 -15.43 21.50 -7.66
CA ASN A 125 -16.78 22.01 -7.49
C ASN A 125 -17.02 23.32 -8.27
N ARG A 126 -16.01 24.18 -8.35
CA ARG A 126 -16.08 25.42 -9.13
C ARG A 126 -16.12 25.11 -10.63
N LEU A 127 -15.21 24.28 -11.11
CA LEU A 127 -15.16 23.79 -12.49
C LEU A 127 -16.51 23.17 -12.92
N GLY A 128 -17.08 22.30 -12.08
CA GLY A 128 -18.37 21.66 -12.37
C GLY A 128 -19.51 22.66 -12.57
N LYS A 129 -19.55 23.75 -11.78
CA LYS A 129 -20.52 24.84 -11.96
C LYS A 129 -20.27 25.63 -13.23
N THR A 130 -19.01 25.92 -13.55
CA THR A 130 -18.64 26.62 -14.79
C THR A 130 -19.04 25.81 -16.01
N ILE A 131 -18.77 24.50 -16.02
CA ILE A 131 -19.20 23.58 -17.09
C ILE A 131 -20.72 23.53 -17.21
N GLU A 132 -21.47 23.46 -16.10
CA GLU A 132 -22.93 23.49 -16.14
C GLU A 132 -23.47 24.79 -16.75
N LEU A 133 -22.85 25.93 -16.46
CA LEU A 133 -23.20 27.21 -17.07
C LEU A 133 -22.87 27.24 -18.57
N ILE A 134 -21.72 26.73 -18.98
CA ILE A 134 -21.35 26.61 -20.40
C ILE A 134 -22.39 25.76 -21.13
N VAL A 135 -22.76 24.59 -20.60
CA VAL A 135 -23.81 23.73 -21.17
C VAL A 135 -25.12 24.49 -21.38
N LYS A 136 -25.56 25.28 -20.38
CA LYS A 136 -26.78 26.10 -20.47
C LYS A 136 -26.65 27.21 -21.52
N LEU A 137 -25.50 27.87 -21.61
CA LEU A 137 -25.26 28.95 -22.56
C LEU A 137 -25.21 28.44 -24.00
N GLU A 138 -24.56 27.30 -24.25
CA GLU A 138 -24.53 26.69 -25.58
C GLU A 138 -25.91 26.20 -26.01
N ASN A 139 -26.70 25.58 -25.11
CA ASN A 139 -28.09 25.23 -25.43
C ASN A 139 -28.94 26.45 -25.80
N ASN A 140 -28.70 27.61 -25.16
CA ASN A 140 -29.37 28.86 -25.52
C ASN A 140 -28.82 29.49 -26.81
N LEU A 141 -27.58 29.18 -27.20
CA LEU A 141 -26.98 29.68 -28.43
C LEU A 141 -27.58 29.00 -29.68
N ASP A 142 -27.95 27.73 -29.50
CA ASP A 142 -28.61 26.90 -30.52
C ASP A 142 -30.12 27.18 -30.62
N ASP A 143 -30.70 27.93 -29.68
CA ASP A 143 -32.11 28.34 -29.68
C ASP A 143 -32.33 29.54 -30.63
N GLU A 144 -32.98 29.30 -31.77
CA GLU A 144 -33.27 30.29 -32.81
C GLU A 144 -34.10 31.49 -32.29
N SER A 145 -34.87 31.32 -31.20
CA SER A 145 -35.66 32.40 -30.62
C SER A 145 -34.83 33.50 -29.93
N LYS A 146 -33.54 33.25 -29.70
CA LYS A 146 -32.63 34.14 -28.93
C LYS A 146 -31.53 34.77 -29.78
N ASP A 147 -31.75 34.90 -31.10
CA ASP A 147 -30.75 35.41 -32.05
C ASP A 147 -30.19 36.79 -31.68
N GLU A 148 -31.03 37.69 -31.15
CA GLU A 148 -30.60 39.03 -30.70
C GLU A 148 -29.61 38.99 -29.52
N GLN A 149 -29.59 37.91 -28.74
CA GLN A 149 -28.72 37.73 -27.58
C GLN A 149 -27.44 36.94 -27.90
N ARG A 150 -27.29 36.40 -29.12
CA ARG A 150 -26.15 35.54 -29.49
C ARG A 150 -24.78 36.18 -29.25
N SER A 151 -24.62 37.48 -29.49
CA SER A 151 -23.34 38.17 -29.22
C SER A 151 -22.98 38.12 -27.74
N LYS A 152 -23.95 38.40 -26.85
CA LYS A 152 -23.75 38.37 -25.40
C LYS A 152 -23.49 36.95 -24.90
N LEU A 153 -24.15 35.96 -25.48
CA LEU A 153 -23.93 34.55 -25.16
C LEU A 153 -22.51 34.11 -25.54
N ARG A 154 -21.99 34.54 -26.70
CA ARG A 154 -20.60 34.27 -27.11
C ARG A 154 -19.58 34.89 -26.15
N ASP A 155 -19.75 36.14 -25.76
CA ASP A 155 -18.85 36.81 -24.80
C ASP A 155 -18.83 36.11 -23.44
N GLN A 156 -20.01 35.64 -22.99
CA GLN A 156 -20.12 34.86 -21.76
C GLN A 156 -19.46 33.49 -21.91
N LEU A 157 -19.65 32.79 -23.02
CA LEU A 157 -18.99 31.51 -23.30
C LEU A 157 -17.47 31.63 -23.30
N GLU A 158 -16.92 32.69 -23.90
CA GLU A 158 -15.48 32.94 -23.88
C GLU A 158 -14.96 33.14 -22.44
N THR A 159 -15.65 33.99 -21.66
CA THR A 159 -15.29 34.24 -20.26
C THR A 159 -15.34 32.97 -19.43
N ARG A 160 -16.41 32.17 -19.56
CA ARG A 160 -16.57 30.90 -18.83
C ARG A 160 -15.60 29.84 -19.32
N GLY A 161 -15.28 29.81 -20.60
CA GLY A 161 -14.29 28.92 -21.19
C GLY A 161 -12.90 29.13 -20.59
N LEU A 162 -12.48 30.40 -20.42
CA LEU A 162 -11.22 30.74 -19.76
C LEU A 162 -11.20 30.37 -18.27
N GLU A 163 -12.32 30.57 -17.56
CA GLU A 163 -12.48 30.13 -16.16
C GLU A 163 -12.36 28.60 -16.04
N ALA A 164 -13.04 27.87 -16.92
CA ALA A 164 -13.02 26.42 -16.94
C ALA A 164 -11.62 25.88 -17.31
N ALA A 165 -10.95 26.46 -18.30
CA ALA A 165 -9.60 26.07 -18.69
C ALA A 165 -8.60 26.23 -17.54
N ARG A 166 -8.66 27.36 -16.81
CA ARG A 166 -7.81 27.60 -15.64
C ARG A 166 -8.02 26.57 -14.54
N ASP A 167 -9.28 26.28 -14.22
CA ASP A 167 -9.60 25.31 -13.16
C ASP A 167 -9.28 23.87 -13.58
N HIS A 168 -9.41 23.55 -14.86
CA HIS A 168 -9.06 22.26 -15.43
C HIS A 168 -7.55 22.01 -15.41
N GLU A 169 -6.74 23.03 -15.74
CA GLU A 169 -5.29 22.99 -15.65
C GLU A 169 -4.82 22.85 -14.18
N MET A 170 -5.45 23.58 -13.25
CA MET A 170 -5.16 23.48 -11.82
C MET A 170 -5.44 22.09 -11.23
N LEU A 171 -6.30 21.31 -11.86
CA LEU A 171 -6.61 19.92 -11.48
C LEU A 171 -5.80 18.88 -12.26
N GLU A 172 -4.97 19.31 -13.22
CA GLU A 172 -4.17 18.42 -14.07
C GLU A 172 -5.03 17.34 -14.77
N LEU A 173 -6.23 17.72 -15.21
CA LEU A 173 -7.15 16.81 -15.89
C LEU A 173 -6.76 16.62 -17.36
N ASP A 174 -6.91 15.40 -17.86
CA ASP A 174 -6.70 15.07 -19.27
C ASP A 174 -7.81 15.63 -20.17
N GLY A 175 -7.42 16.06 -21.36
CA GLY A 175 -8.34 16.60 -22.37
C GLY A 175 -8.66 18.07 -22.17
N THR A 176 -9.82 18.50 -22.68
CA THR A 176 -10.27 19.88 -22.62
C THR A 176 -11.58 20.01 -21.84
N PRO A 177 -11.86 21.17 -21.22
CA PRO A 177 -13.16 21.42 -20.63
C PRO A 177 -14.32 21.24 -21.62
N GLN A 178 -14.08 21.52 -22.90
CA GLN A 178 -15.09 21.36 -23.95
C GLN A 178 -15.47 19.89 -24.16
N ASP A 179 -14.55 18.94 -23.97
CA ASP A 179 -14.88 17.51 -24.06
C ASP A 179 -15.92 17.10 -23.01
N ILE A 180 -15.87 17.69 -21.83
CA ILE A 180 -16.86 17.46 -20.76
C ILE A 180 -18.21 18.09 -21.12
N VAL A 181 -18.20 19.28 -21.71
CA VAL A 181 -19.39 19.98 -22.20
C VAL A 181 -20.05 19.17 -23.32
N ASP A 182 -19.29 18.77 -24.33
CA ASP A 182 -19.73 17.97 -25.46
C ASP A 182 -20.24 16.60 -25.02
N PHE A 183 -19.55 15.95 -24.07
CA PHE A 183 -20.06 14.72 -23.47
C PHE A 183 -21.45 14.93 -22.85
N ARG A 184 -21.63 16.01 -22.08
CA ARG A 184 -22.93 16.31 -21.44
C ARG A 184 -24.03 16.72 -22.41
N ARG A 185 -23.69 17.38 -23.52
CA ARG A 185 -24.67 17.89 -24.48
C ARG A 185 -25.01 16.92 -25.60
N LYS A 186 -24.02 16.20 -26.11
CA LYS A 186 -24.14 15.39 -27.33
C LYS A 186 -24.20 13.89 -27.02
N ILE A 187 -23.45 13.43 -26.02
CA ILE A 187 -23.29 11.99 -25.76
C ILE A 187 -24.24 11.51 -24.66
N ALA A 188 -24.29 12.22 -23.53
CA ALA A 188 -25.10 11.84 -22.38
C ALA A 188 -26.61 11.77 -22.70
N PRO A 189 -27.20 12.67 -23.49
CA PRO A 189 -28.59 12.54 -23.92
C PRO A 189 -28.80 11.28 -24.76
N VAL A 190 -27.95 10.99 -25.74
CA VAL A 190 -28.06 9.76 -26.57
C VAL A 190 -27.93 8.48 -25.75
N LEU A 191 -27.12 8.48 -24.68
CA LEU A 191 -26.99 7.34 -23.78
C LEU A 191 -28.17 7.18 -22.80
N CYS A 192 -28.87 8.28 -22.50
CA CYS A 192 -29.95 8.30 -21.51
C CYS A 192 -31.36 8.31 -22.14
N LEU A 193 -31.50 8.82 -23.36
CA LEU A 193 -32.75 8.94 -24.09
C LEU A 193 -32.92 7.72 -25.01
N HIS A 194 -34.11 7.14 -25.01
CA HIS A 194 -34.50 6.08 -25.95
C HIS A 194 -35.25 6.69 -27.11
N ALA A 195 -34.90 6.31 -28.35
CA ALA A 195 -35.75 6.60 -29.48
C ALA A 195 -37.03 5.75 -29.40
N CYS A 196 -38.18 6.37 -29.65
CA CYS A 196 -39.45 5.65 -29.76
C CYS A 196 -39.39 4.64 -30.92
N PRO A 197 -39.74 3.36 -30.72
CA PRO A 197 -39.71 2.37 -31.80
C PRO A 197 -40.74 2.63 -32.90
N HIS A 198 -41.73 3.50 -32.64
CA HIS A 198 -42.83 3.79 -33.56
C HIS A 198 -42.59 5.08 -34.36
N CYS A 199 -42.31 6.21 -33.68
CA CYS A 199 -42.10 7.51 -34.35
C CYS A 199 -40.63 7.92 -34.47
N GLY A 200 -39.69 7.26 -33.80
CA GLY A 200 -38.27 7.58 -33.83
C GLY A 200 -37.85 8.81 -33.00
N GLU A 201 -38.80 9.48 -32.35
CA GLU A 201 -38.54 10.65 -31.51
C GLU A 201 -37.78 10.28 -30.22
N GLU A 202 -36.95 11.20 -29.74
CA GLU A 202 -36.16 11.01 -28.52
C GLU A 202 -37.02 11.11 -27.27
N MET A 203 -36.91 10.12 -26.38
CA MET A 203 -37.72 10.05 -25.15
C MET A 203 -36.87 9.81 -23.93
N ASP A 204 -37.21 10.47 -22.82
CA ASP A 204 -36.62 10.17 -21.51
C ASP A 204 -37.35 8.98 -20.87
N PRO A 205 -36.71 7.80 -20.71
CA PRO A 205 -37.30 6.65 -20.04
C PRO A 205 -37.78 6.93 -18.61
N ARG A 206 -37.21 7.93 -17.91
CA ARG A 206 -37.64 8.24 -16.53
C ARG A 206 -39.01 8.94 -16.50
N GLY A 207 -39.27 9.80 -17.48
CA GLY A 207 -40.55 10.50 -17.64
C GLY A 207 -41.58 9.73 -18.46
N SER A 208 -41.14 8.71 -19.19
CA SER A 208 -41.96 7.92 -20.10
C SER A 208 -42.38 6.57 -19.50
N ASN A 209 -41.96 6.23 -18.27
CA ASN A 209 -42.29 4.96 -17.64
C ASN A 209 -43.77 4.91 -17.18
N ILE A 210 -44.49 3.87 -17.55
CA ILE A 210 -45.88 3.65 -17.13
C ILE A 210 -45.89 3.05 -15.73
N MET A 211 -46.19 3.88 -14.73
CA MET A 211 -46.07 3.50 -13.30
C MET A 211 -47.21 2.59 -12.80
N ASP A 212 -48.23 2.33 -13.62
CA ASP A 212 -49.41 1.54 -13.24
C ASP A 212 -49.11 0.03 -13.11
N GLY A 213 -47.98 -0.44 -13.66
CA GLY A 213 -47.50 -1.81 -13.53
C GLY A 213 -46.09 -1.88 -12.95
N THR A 214 -45.94 -2.21 -11.66
CA THR A 214 -44.61 -2.44 -11.04
C THR A 214 -43.93 -3.74 -11.50
N SER A 215 -44.63 -4.55 -12.29
CA SER A 215 -44.18 -5.86 -12.77
C SER A 215 -43.61 -5.86 -14.18
N ASP A 216 -43.66 -4.74 -14.90
CA ASP A 216 -43.30 -4.66 -16.31
C ASP A 216 -42.46 -3.40 -16.61
N PHE A 217 -41.65 -3.46 -17.66
CA PHE A 217 -40.85 -2.34 -18.16
C PHE A 217 -41.50 -1.79 -19.43
N SER A 218 -42.65 -1.13 -19.24
CA SER A 218 -43.42 -0.47 -20.29
C SER A 218 -43.22 1.05 -20.27
N PHE A 219 -43.18 1.63 -21.46
CA PHE A 219 -42.99 3.05 -21.68
C PHE A 219 -44.11 3.59 -22.56
N ILE A 220 -44.48 4.86 -22.37
CA ILE A 220 -45.38 5.60 -23.23
C ILE A 220 -44.60 6.68 -23.96
N CYS A 221 -44.77 6.77 -25.27
CA CYS A 221 -44.28 7.90 -26.03
C CYS A 221 -45.24 9.08 -25.89
N TRP A 222 -44.78 10.23 -25.42
CA TRP A 222 -45.64 11.42 -25.30
C TRP A 222 -45.92 12.13 -26.63
N ASP A 223 -45.16 11.82 -27.69
CA ASP A 223 -45.37 12.43 -29.02
C ASP A 223 -46.37 11.65 -29.88
N CYS A 224 -46.30 10.31 -29.87
CA CYS A 224 -47.24 9.46 -30.61
C CYS A 224 -48.30 8.77 -29.73
N GLU A 225 -48.22 8.95 -28.41
CA GLU A 225 -49.12 8.36 -27.41
C GLU A 225 -49.15 6.81 -27.43
N GLU A 226 -48.19 6.17 -28.11
CA GLU A 226 -48.11 4.72 -28.19
C GLU A 226 -47.30 4.15 -27.01
N GLU A 227 -47.86 3.12 -26.39
CA GLU A 227 -47.20 2.33 -25.35
C GLU A 227 -46.37 1.21 -25.99
N PHE A 228 -45.15 1.01 -25.49
CA PHE A 228 -44.27 -0.03 -25.96
C PHE A 228 -43.42 -0.58 -24.81
N HIS A 229 -42.97 -1.82 -24.95
CA HIS A 229 -42.11 -2.47 -23.96
C HIS A 229 -40.64 -2.33 -24.34
N ALA A 230 -39.76 -2.36 -23.34
CA ALA A 230 -38.33 -2.49 -23.60
C ALA A 230 -38.06 -3.74 -24.48
N PRO A 231 -37.21 -3.65 -25.52
CA PRO A 231 -36.89 -4.81 -26.36
C PRO A 231 -36.38 -6.02 -25.56
N MET A 232 -35.64 -5.76 -24.47
CA MET A 232 -35.17 -6.81 -23.57
C MET A 232 -36.32 -7.49 -22.80
N ALA A 233 -37.34 -6.73 -22.39
CA ALA A 233 -38.51 -7.28 -21.69
C ALA A 233 -39.27 -8.23 -22.61
N GLN A 234 -39.51 -7.82 -23.87
CA GLN A 234 -40.17 -8.66 -24.89
C GLN A 234 -39.41 -9.97 -25.15
N VAL A 235 -38.07 -9.93 -25.21
CA VAL A 235 -37.25 -11.12 -25.40
C VAL A 235 -37.33 -12.05 -24.19
N VAL A 236 -37.35 -11.49 -22.97
CA VAL A 236 -37.45 -12.28 -21.73
C VAL A 236 -38.83 -12.90 -21.60
N GLU A 237 -39.90 -12.15 -21.79
CA GLU A 237 -41.29 -12.65 -21.79
C GLU A 237 -41.48 -13.71 -22.86
N GLY A 238 -41.05 -13.43 -24.10
CA GLY A 238 -41.09 -14.42 -25.18
C GLY A 238 -40.35 -15.72 -24.85
N ARG A 239 -39.25 -15.67 -24.09
CA ARG A 239 -38.58 -16.90 -23.61
C ARG A 239 -39.34 -17.58 -22.47
N LEU A 240 -39.88 -16.81 -21.53
CA LEU A 240 -40.63 -17.32 -20.38
C LEU A 240 -41.95 -17.98 -20.79
N ASP A 241 -42.63 -17.43 -21.80
CA ASP A 241 -43.92 -17.89 -22.31
C ASP A 241 -43.77 -19.09 -23.25
N ASN A 242 -42.67 -19.17 -24.01
CA ASN A 242 -42.34 -20.31 -24.87
C ASN A 242 -41.92 -21.58 -24.10
N GLY A 243 -42.28 -21.70 -22.82
CA GLY A 243 -42.14 -22.93 -22.04
C GLY A 243 -40.70 -23.27 -21.63
N SER A 244 -39.73 -22.39 -21.88
CA SER A 244 -38.31 -22.59 -21.49
C SER A 244 -38.05 -22.33 -20.00
N ARG A 245 -39.09 -22.34 -19.16
CA ARG A 245 -38.91 -22.33 -17.70
C ARG A 245 -38.15 -23.58 -17.30
N ILE A 246 -36.91 -23.38 -16.84
CA ILE A 246 -36.09 -24.44 -16.27
C ILE A 246 -36.88 -25.03 -15.10
N LYS A 247 -37.46 -26.23 -15.29
CA LYS A 247 -38.05 -27.00 -14.19
C LYS A 247 -36.89 -27.57 -13.38
N ILE A 248 -36.52 -26.85 -12.33
CA ILE A 248 -35.53 -27.33 -11.37
C ILE A 248 -36.21 -28.42 -10.53
N ASP A 249 -35.84 -29.67 -10.75
CA ASP A 249 -36.27 -30.76 -9.88
C ASP A 249 -35.53 -30.65 -8.54
N PRO A 250 -36.23 -30.41 -7.41
CA PRO A 250 -35.60 -30.24 -6.10
C PRO A 250 -34.88 -31.50 -5.61
N LYS A 251 -35.08 -32.66 -6.25
CA LYS A 251 -34.41 -33.92 -5.92
C LYS A 251 -33.13 -34.17 -6.73
N ILE A 252 -32.90 -33.42 -7.81
CA ILE A 252 -31.71 -33.56 -8.64
C ILE A 252 -30.60 -32.72 -8.03
N LYS A 253 -29.52 -33.39 -7.61
CA LYS A 253 -28.30 -32.71 -7.13
C LYS A 253 -27.68 -31.90 -8.27
N PRO A 254 -27.04 -30.75 -8.00
CA PRO A 254 -26.39 -29.95 -9.04
C PRO A 254 -25.50 -30.81 -9.94
N MET A 255 -25.70 -30.72 -11.26
CA MET A 255 -24.94 -31.51 -12.24
C MET A 255 -23.50 -31.03 -12.38
N MET A 256 -23.24 -29.77 -12.08
CA MET A 256 -21.87 -29.28 -11.94
C MET A 256 -21.31 -29.74 -10.59
N PRO A 257 -20.05 -30.19 -10.54
CA PRO A 257 -19.40 -30.49 -9.27
C PRO A 257 -19.48 -29.24 -8.41
N VAL A 258 -20.28 -29.32 -7.33
CA VAL A 258 -20.31 -28.28 -6.30
C VAL A 258 -18.88 -28.21 -5.79
N VAL A 259 -18.18 -27.13 -6.10
CA VAL A 259 -16.87 -26.83 -5.52
C VAL A 259 -17.14 -26.75 -4.03
N ARG A 260 -16.79 -27.83 -3.32
CA ARG A 260 -16.87 -27.80 -1.86
C ARG A 260 -15.87 -26.74 -1.43
N PRO A 261 -16.26 -25.81 -0.54
CA PRO A 261 -15.27 -24.96 0.09
C PRO A 261 -14.15 -25.85 0.62
N PRO A 262 -12.88 -25.46 0.47
CA PRO A 262 -11.76 -26.29 0.91
C PRO A 262 -12.03 -26.77 2.33
N SER A 263 -11.93 -28.07 2.55
CA SER A 263 -12.12 -28.62 3.89
C SER A 263 -11.18 -27.87 4.82
N LYS A 264 -11.69 -27.29 5.91
CA LYS A 264 -10.85 -26.64 6.92
C LYS A 264 -9.67 -27.56 7.21
N HIS A 265 -8.46 -27.10 6.88
CA HIS A 265 -7.26 -27.90 7.04
C HIS A 265 -7.19 -28.38 8.49
N LYS A 266 -7.01 -29.70 8.69
CA LYS A 266 -6.81 -30.32 10.00
C LYS A 266 -5.42 -29.99 10.60
N SER A 267 -4.81 -28.88 10.21
CA SER A 267 -3.58 -28.39 10.82
C SER A 267 -3.97 -27.51 12.00
N SER A 268 -3.69 -27.99 13.21
CA SER A 268 -4.09 -27.37 14.47
C SER A 268 -3.33 -26.08 14.83
N SER A 269 -2.42 -25.60 13.99
CA SER A 269 -1.70 -24.35 14.21
C SER A 269 -1.34 -23.67 12.90
N ILE A 270 -1.53 -22.34 12.87
CA ILE A 270 -1.16 -21.44 11.76
C ILE A 270 0.34 -21.58 11.43
N THR A 271 1.17 -21.87 12.42
CA THR A 271 2.62 -22.05 12.26
C THR A 271 2.99 -23.21 11.34
N ASP A 272 2.20 -24.30 11.36
CA ASP A 272 2.47 -25.49 10.54
C ASP A 272 1.95 -25.35 9.11
N LEU A 273 1.05 -24.39 8.88
CA LEU A 273 0.67 -23.98 7.52
C LEU A 273 1.73 -23.05 6.93
N MET A 274 2.19 -22.06 7.71
CA MET A 274 3.24 -21.14 7.28
C MET A 274 4.54 -21.86 6.95
N LYS A 275 4.96 -22.86 7.76
CA LYS A 275 6.15 -23.68 7.46
C LYS A 275 6.03 -24.49 6.17
N ARG A 276 4.86 -25.08 5.90
CA ARG A 276 4.64 -25.88 4.69
C ARG A 276 4.58 -25.00 3.44
N ASP A 277 3.94 -23.82 3.55
CA ASP A 277 3.90 -22.83 2.48
C ASP A 277 5.31 -22.27 2.19
N LEU A 278 6.11 -22.01 3.23
CA LEU A 278 7.53 -21.65 3.14
C LEU A 278 8.36 -22.71 2.40
N GLU A 279 8.18 -23.99 2.75
CA GLU A 279 8.87 -25.12 2.11
C GLU A 279 8.48 -25.28 0.63
N SER A 280 7.20 -25.07 0.30
CA SER A 280 6.72 -25.16 -1.09
C SER A 280 7.05 -23.94 -1.95
N ALA A 281 7.22 -22.76 -1.36
CA ALA A 281 7.59 -21.53 -2.05
C ALA A 281 9.11 -21.35 -2.20
N GLY A 282 9.92 -22.12 -1.46
CA GLY A 282 11.38 -22.03 -1.49
C GLY A 282 11.95 -20.70 -0.98
N ALA A 283 11.14 -19.89 -0.30
CA ALA A 283 11.52 -18.59 0.22
C ALA A 283 12.20 -18.73 1.59
N SER A 284 13.28 -17.99 1.80
CA SER A 284 14.00 -18.00 3.08
C SER A 284 13.24 -17.17 4.13
N ALA A 285 13.34 -17.54 5.41
CA ALA A 285 12.65 -16.87 6.50
C ALA A 285 12.96 -15.35 6.58
N GLU A 286 14.16 -14.94 6.15
CA GLU A 286 14.62 -13.55 6.10
C GLU A 286 13.92 -12.73 5.00
N GLU A 287 13.63 -13.32 3.84
CA GLU A 287 12.91 -12.65 2.75
C GLU A 287 11.44 -12.40 3.12
N LEU A 288 10.85 -13.31 3.91
CA LEU A 288 9.48 -13.17 4.38
C LEU A 288 9.38 -12.21 5.56
N GLU A 289 10.37 -12.14 6.44
CA GLU A 289 10.44 -11.11 7.49
C GLU A 289 10.60 -9.71 6.88
N ALA A 290 11.43 -9.56 5.83
CA ALA A 290 11.52 -8.32 5.06
C ALA A 290 10.21 -7.98 4.31
N ALA A 291 9.50 -8.98 3.78
CA ALA A 291 8.19 -8.77 3.15
C ALA A 291 7.10 -8.47 4.19
N LEU A 292 7.15 -9.06 5.38
CA LEU A 292 6.25 -8.77 6.50
C LEU A 292 6.52 -7.40 7.08
N GLU A 293 7.77 -6.96 7.19
CA GLU A 293 8.13 -5.59 7.56
C GLU A 293 7.65 -4.60 6.48
N SER A 294 7.77 -4.94 5.19
CA SER A 294 7.25 -4.10 4.10
C SER A 294 5.72 -4.03 4.05
N SER A 295 5.01 -5.08 4.49
CA SER A 295 3.54 -5.15 4.48
C SER A 295 2.89 -4.70 5.79
N THR A 296 3.56 -4.85 6.94
CA THR A 296 3.15 -4.23 8.22
C THR A 296 3.40 -2.72 8.22
N LEU A 297 4.29 -2.21 7.36
CA LEU A 297 4.42 -0.79 7.03
C LEU A 297 3.15 -0.18 6.39
N SER A 298 2.15 -1.00 6.03
CA SER A 298 0.85 -0.57 5.48
C SER A 298 -0.31 -0.58 6.50
N GLY A 299 -0.13 -1.00 7.75
CA GLY A 299 -1.25 -1.24 8.67
C GLY A 299 -1.19 -0.48 10.00
N VAL A 300 -1.83 0.70 10.08
CA VAL A 300 -2.25 1.29 11.38
C VAL A 300 -3.69 1.82 11.26
N LEU A 301 -4.60 0.96 10.83
CA LEU A 301 -6.04 1.17 11.01
C LEU A 301 -6.54 -0.01 11.83
N MET A 302 -7.18 0.27 12.96
CA MET A 302 -7.82 -0.74 13.78
C MET A 302 -9.01 -1.31 13.00
N SER A 303 -9.30 -2.61 13.16
CA SER A 303 -10.47 -3.17 12.49
C SER A 303 -11.76 -2.55 13.04
N ILE A 304 -12.78 -2.48 12.21
CA ILE A 304 -14.06 -1.86 12.56
C ILE A 304 -14.69 -2.54 13.77
N ASP A 305 -14.61 -3.87 13.84
CA ASP A 305 -15.20 -4.65 14.94
C ASP A 305 -14.40 -4.46 16.24
N GLU A 306 -13.06 -4.40 16.18
CA GLU A 306 -12.22 -4.08 17.36
C GLU A 306 -12.50 -2.68 17.91
N TRP A 307 -12.72 -1.67 17.06
CA TRP A 307 -13.09 -0.33 17.52
C TRP A 307 -14.43 -0.36 18.26
N ILE A 308 -15.44 -1.01 17.68
CA ILE A 308 -16.78 -1.09 18.26
C ILE A 308 -16.73 -1.72 19.65
N ASP A 309 -16.00 -2.83 19.80
CA ASP A 309 -15.90 -3.54 21.07
C ASP A 309 -15.12 -2.74 22.12
N GLN A 310 -14.04 -2.04 21.73
CA GLN A 310 -13.29 -1.18 22.66
C GLN A 310 -14.10 0.03 23.13
N THR A 311 -14.82 0.71 22.23
CA THR A 311 -15.62 1.88 22.60
C THR A 311 -16.79 1.49 23.50
N ILE A 312 -17.44 0.35 23.25
CA ILE A 312 -18.50 -0.17 24.13
C ILE A 312 -17.93 -0.62 25.47
N ALA A 313 -16.77 -1.30 25.49
CA ALA A 313 -16.14 -1.70 26.75
C ALA A 313 -15.75 -0.49 27.62
N ALA A 314 -15.39 0.64 27.01
CA ALA A 314 -14.99 1.86 27.72
C ALA A 314 -16.19 2.72 28.18
N LYS A 315 -17.19 2.93 27.31
CA LYS A 315 -18.30 3.89 27.56
C LYS A 315 -19.64 3.21 27.84
N GLY A 316 -19.81 1.94 27.50
CA GLY A 316 -21.08 1.20 27.52
C GLY A 316 -22.04 1.57 26.38
N TYR A 317 -21.70 2.56 25.56
CA TYR A 317 -22.50 3.03 24.42
C TYR A 317 -21.61 3.74 23.40
N ILE A 318 -22.12 3.91 22.18
CA ILE A 318 -21.46 4.70 21.13
C ILE A 318 -22.36 5.89 20.77
N GLN A 319 -21.84 7.10 20.92
CA GLN A 319 -22.53 8.35 20.61
C GLN A 319 -22.41 8.66 19.11
N ALA A 320 -23.54 8.79 18.41
CA ALA A 320 -23.55 8.81 16.94
C ALA A 320 -22.91 10.05 16.28
N GLN A 321 -22.75 11.15 17.01
CA GLN A 321 -22.14 12.38 16.51
C GLN A 321 -20.69 12.54 16.98
N GLU A 322 -20.43 12.25 18.26
CA GLU A 322 -19.11 12.45 18.88
C GLU A 322 -18.12 11.35 18.49
N ASP A 323 -18.53 10.08 18.58
CA ASP A 323 -17.64 8.95 18.30
C ASP A 323 -17.51 8.66 16.79
N ARG A 324 -18.28 9.39 15.95
CA ARG A 324 -18.26 9.22 14.50
C ARG A 324 -16.95 9.67 13.87
N GLU A 325 -16.37 10.75 14.39
CA GLU A 325 -15.07 11.25 13.90
C GLU A 325 -13.93 10.33 14.34
N GLU A 326 -13.96 9.88 15.59
CA GLU A 326 -13.01 8.90 16.14
C GLU A 326 -13.06 7.56 15.39
N PHE A 327 -14.26 7.09 15.04
CA PHE A 327 -14.45 5.91 14.20
C PHE A 327 -13.77 6.05 12.83
N ILE A 328 -13.94 7.19 12.16
CA ILE A 328 -13.36 7.43 10.82
C ILE A 328 -11.83 7.48 10.93
N ILE A 329 -11.29 8.10 11.98
CA ILE A 329 -9.86 8.24 12.20
C ILE A 329 -9.22 6.88 12.52
N ALA A 330 -9.84 6.09 13.39
CA ALA A 330 -9.30 4.82 13.86
C ALA A 330 -9.43 3.68 12.82
N THR A 331 -10.51 3.66 12.05
CA THR A 331 -10.84 2.54 11.14
C THR A 331 -10.69 2.88 9.65
N GLY A 332 -10.62 4.16 9.29
CA GLY A 332 -10.57 4.62 7.89
C GLY A 332 -11.89 4.43 7.12
N ALA A 333 -12.95 3.98 7.78
CA ALA A 333 -14.24 3.75 7.15
C ALA A 333 -14.98 5.08 6.87
N GLY A 334 -15.60 5.19 5.69
CA GLY A 334 -16.30 6.41 5.28
C GLY A 334 -17.50 6.75 6.18
N ALA A 335 -17.64 8.05 6.48
CA ALA A 335 -18.66 8.61 7.40
C ALA A 335 -20.11 8.20 7.06
N THR A 336 -20.43 7.98 5.79
CA THR A 336 -21.76 7.57 5.32
C THR A 336 -22.10 6.12 5.68
N LYS A 337 -21.10 5.31 6.01
CA LYS A 337 -21.26 3.89 6.34
C LYS A 337 -21.30 3.61 7.85
N PHE A 338 -21.05 4.61 8.71
CA PHE A 338 -21.07 4.48 10.18
C PHE A 338 -22.33 3.79 10.70
N ASN A 339 -23.51 4.32 10.36
CA ASN A 339 -24.80 3.75 10.78
C ASN A 339 -25.04 2.32 10.25
N LYS A 340 -24.47 1.98 9.08
CA LYS A 340 -24.60 0.65 8.49
C LYS A 340 -23.74 -0.36 9.25
N TRP A 341 -22.56 0.05 9.69
CA TRP A 341 -21.66 -0.77 10.50
C TRP A 341 -22.21 -1.01 11.90
N MET A 342 -22.74 0.01 12.57
CA MET A 342 -23.36 -0.17 13.89
C MET A 342 -24.53 -1.16 13.85
N LYS A 343 -25.40 -1.05 12.83
CA LYS A 343 -26.49 -2.02 12.60
C LYS A 343 -25.98 -3.43 12.29
N LYS A 344 -24.91 -3.55 11.51
CA LYS A 344 -24.31 -4.84 11.16
C LYS A 344 -23.68 -5.53 12.38
N ALA A 345 -23.12 -4.75 13.30
CA ALA A 345 -22.61 -5.19 14.59
C ALA A 345 -23.73 -5.51 15.61
N GLY A 346 -25.01 -5.42 15.23
CA GLY A 346 -26.14 -5.75 16.10
C GLY A 346 -26.52 -4.66 17.12
N LEU A 347 -26.02 -3.44 16.95
CA LEU A 347 -26.33 -2.31 17.83
C LEU A 347 -27.65 -1.65 17.44
N VAL A 348 -28.37 -1.13 18.44
CA VAL A 348 -29.65 -0.44 18.24
C VAL A 348 -29.51 1.04 18.55
N PHE A 349 -30.03 1.88 17.66
CA PHE A 349 -29.99 3.32 17.78
C PHE A 349 -31.19 3.88 18.54
N ASN A 350 -30.94 4.58 19.64
CA ASN A 350 -31.95 5.33 20.35
C ASN A 350 -32.03 6.78 19.80
N LYS A 351 -33.16 7.11 19.16
CA LYS A 351 -33.38 8.43 18.53
C LYS A 351 -33.46 9.59 19.53
N GLN A 352 -33.82 9.34 20.79
CA GLN A 352 -33.95 10.39 21.82
C GLN A 352 -32.60 10.78 22.41
N THR A 353 -31.70 9.80 22.60
CA THR A 353 -30.39 10.02 23.23
C THR A 353 -29.24 10.13 22.22
N GLY A 354 -29.45 9.71 20.97
CA GLY A 354 -28.42 9.69 19.94
C GLY A 354 -27.37 8.60 20.13
N ARG A 355 -27.68 7.57 20.95
CA ARG A 355 -26.76 6.50 21.35
C ARG A 355 -27.03 5.19 20.62
N TRP A 356 -25.96 4.44 20.36
CA TRP A 356 -25.97 3.04 19.94
C TRP A 356 -25.58 2.16 21.13
N THR A 357 -26.41 1.18 21.47
CA THR A 357 -26.17 0.22 22.56
C THR A 357 -26.47 -1.21 22.11
N ARG A 358 -25.91 -2.20 22.82
CA ARG A 358 -26.28 -3.61 22.62
C ARG A 358 -27.69 -3.82 23.15
N TRP A 359 -28.41 -4.78 22.56
CA TRP A 359 -29.82 -5.05 22.90
C TRP A 359 -30.06 -5.40 24.37
N GLU A 360 -29.04 -5.93 25.05
CA GLU A 360 -29.07 -6.31 26.47
C GLU A 360 -29.06 -5.11 27.42
N ASP A 361 -28.60 -3.93 26.98
CA ASP A 361 -28.44 -2.72 27.79
C ASP A 361 -29.64 -1.74 27.69
N ARG A 362 -30.84 -2.27 27.44
CA ARG A 362 -32.04 -1.48 27.20
C ARG A 362 -32.91 -1.29 28.44
#